data_AF-A0A8H7FCR9-F1
#
_entry.id   AF-A0A8H7FCR9-F1
#
_cell.length_a   1.000
_cell.length_b   1.000
_cell.length_c   1.000
_cell.angle_alpha   90.00
_cell.angle_beta   90.00
_cell.angle_gamma   90.00
#
_symmetry.space_group_name_H-M   'P 1'
#
loop_
_entity.id
_entity.type
_entity.pdbx_description
1 polymer ?
#
loop_
_entity_poly.entity_id
_entity_poly.type
_entity_poly.pdbx_seq_one_letter_code
_entity_poly.pdbx_strand_id
1 'polypeptide(L)'
;MRTMLYLQLIIQMQSQLAESEGSSNILSKPEHILSFVKHTLSTSASRESEPNSHHDPKVDTLLIVPEDDHLSEDGDSDDEDSIVAGTSSNDEVVDTAINLLLAILETNEGLSARTAPILNDIFALLEPFANVQGTTQTLAREARMVMTARLASTSSIGPRTGSKHSNEMKAQETYQKAIKLLQDPILPVRAHGLLLLRQLVNPKLANMQGDTFVDPALVPSIMAIFLQAIQDDDSYMFLNAVQGFAAMVETFGNDVLKILITEYSGYLDGLSGSSLTQADVDKRTRIGEALGQVIKRFGTTLGIYANVLIPPLEHVFRAHHVPIALRTSALSLLSDCATTDPLVFAGYASGLSDAMIDLLQVERAVERPEAAADKGKNSKSESEPQPTSSDSKLPALRRAALHLYTQLIRASTSQMYESSYSSQTFSTSQIRRAKTTLLYVAATDRDAVVRVMASEAIEHLRQLSEALAGL
;
A
#
# COMPACT_ATOMS: atom_id res chain seq x y z
N MET A 1 49.10 -15.58 21.17
CA MET A 1 48.82 -16.77 22.01
C MET A 1 47.36 -16.83 22.47
N ARG A 2 46.85 -15.94 23.34
CA ARG A 2 45.46 -16.02 23.85
C ARG A 2 44.39 -16.18 22.76
N THR A 3 44.49 -15.46 21.64
CA THR A 3 43.57 -15.56 20.49
C THR A 3 43.49 -16.97 19.87
N MET A 4 44.63 -17.60 19.60
CA MET A 4 44.68 -19.01 19.18
C MET A 4 44.04 -19.95 20.20
N LEU A 5 44.22 -19.68 21.50
CA LEU A 5 43.67 -20.50 22.57
C LEU A 5 42.13 -20.41 22.63
N TYR A 6 41.56 -19.22 22.40
CA TYR A 6 40.11 -19.05 22.22
C TYR A 6 39.59 -19.74 20.95
N LEU A 7 40.27 -19.59 19.81
CA LEU A 7 39.87 -20.25 18.57
C LEU A 7 39.90 -21.77 18.71
N GLN A 8 40.93 -22.32 19.35
CA GLN A 8 41.04 -23.75 19.62
C GLN A 8 39.99 -24.24 20.63
N LEU A 9 39.63 -23.43 21.63
CA LEU A 9 38.53 -23.74 22.56
C LEU A 9 37.17 -23.79 21.82
N ILE A 10 36.91 -22.83 20.93
CA ILE A 10 35.69 -22.80 20.11
C ILE A 10 35.63 -24.03 19.19
N ILE A 11 36.73 -24.39 18.53
CA ILE A 11 36.81 -25.58 17.68
C ILE A 11 36.60 -26.87 18.50
N GLN A 12 37.16 -26.97 19.71
CA GLN A 12 36.92 -28.13 20.59
C GLN A 12 35.47 -28.20 21.11
N MET A 13 34.82 -27.06 21.39
CA MET A 13 33.39 -27.06 21.71
C MET A 13 32.55 -27.49 20.50
N GLN A 14 32.90 -27.03 19.30
CA GLN A 14 32.18 -27.36 18.07
C GLN A 14 32.34 -28.84 17.70
N SER A 15 33.52 -29.45 17.92
CA SER A 15 33.71 -30.89 17.69
C SER A 15 32.96 -31.74 18.72
N GLN A 16 33.00 -31.38 20.01
CA GLN A 16 32.25 -32.12 21.05
C GLN A 16 30.72 -31.95 20.94
N LEU A 17 30.24 -30.89 20.29
CA LEU A 17 28.83 -30.73 19.91
C LEU A 17 28.43 -31.61 18.70
N ALA A 18 29.38 -31.99 17.82
CA ALA A 18 29.12 -32.80 16.63
C ALA A 18 29.20 -34.32 16.88
N GLU A 19 30.08 -34.77 17.79
CA GLU A 19 30.36 -36.19 18.02
C GLU A 19 29.49 -36.84 19.13
N SER A 20 28.57 -36.08 19.75
CA SER A 20 27.75 -36.55 20.88
C SER A 20 26.30 -36.86 20.47
N GLU A 21 25.99 -38.14 20.24
CA GLU A 21 24.60 -38.64 20.15
C GLU A 21 23.86 -38.63 21.52
N GLY A 22 24.50 -38.14 22.59
CA GLY A 22 24.05 -38.29 23.98
C GLY A 22 23.59 -37.00 24.65
N SER A 23 22.31 -36.65 24.51
CA SER A 23 21.55 -35.69 25.35
C SER A 23 21.99 -34.20 25.40
N SER A 24 23.22 -33.85 25.02
CA SER A 24 23.76 -32.48 25.07
C SER A 24 23.44 -31.61 23.86
N ASN A 25 22.53 -32.06 22.99
CA ASN A 25 22.24 -31.43 21.70
C ASN A 25 21.29 -30.24 21.86
N ILE A 26 21.81 -29.11 22.35
CA ILE A 26 21.06 -27.86 22.62
C ILE A 26 20.31 -27.33 21.40
N LEU A 27 20.78 -27.64 20.19
CA LEU A 27 20.20 -27.22 18.91
C LEU A 27 19.15 -28.19 18.34
N SER A 28 18.88 -29.35 18.96
CA SER A 28 17.86 -30.28 18.45
C SER A 28 16.45 -30.04 19.01
N LYS A 29 16.31 -29.19 20.04
CA LYS A 29 15.00 -28.83 20.63
C LYS A 29 14.55 -27.45 20.12
N PRO A 30 13.41 -27.35 19.40
CA PRO A 30 12.95 -26.06 18.90
C PRO A 30 12.64 -25.06 20.02
N GLU A 31 12.22 -25.53 21.20
CA GLU A 31 11.96 -24.69 22.39
C GLU A 31 13.16 -23.81 22.78
N HIS A 32 14.38 -24.37 22.78
CA HIS A 32 15.58 -23.62 23.17
C HIS A 32 15.90 -22.53 22.16
N ILE A 33 15.78 -22.82 20.86
CA ILE A 33 16.11 -21.85 19.84
C ILE A 33 15.01 -20.78 19.70
N LEU A 34 13.73 -21.13 19.87
CA LEU A 34 12.66 -20.13 19.99
C LEU A 34 12.87 -19.22 21.21
N SER A 35 13.43 -19.73 22.32
CA SER A 35 13.80 -18.89 23.46
C SER A 35 14.96 -17.94 23.16
N PHE A 36 15.95 -18.37 22.36
CA PHE A 36 17.02 -17.51 21.86
C PHE A 36 16.47 -16.41 20.94
N VAL A 37 15.66 -16.76 19.93
CA VAL A 37 15.02 -15.79 19.01
C VAL A 37 14.21 -14.75 19.80
N LYS A 38 13.41 -15.17 20.77
CA LYS A 38 12.65 -14.25 21.64
C LYS A 38 13.58 -13.32 22.44
N HIS A 39 14.67 -13.84 23.00
CA HIS A 39 15.63 -13.03 23.75
C HIS A 39 16.32 -11.98 22.86
N THR A 40 16.78 -12.38 21.67
CA THR A 40 17.45 -11.47 20.72
C THR A 40 16.52 -10.34 20.28
N LEU A 41 15.30 -10.67 19.79
CA LEU A 41 14.33 -9.67 19.35
C LEU A 41 13.90 -8.72 20.48
N SER A 42 13.69 -9.22 21.70
CA SER A 42 13.35 -8.37 22.85
C SER A 42 14.51 -7.51 23.34
N THR A 43 15.77 -7.95 23.19
CA THR A 43 16.95 -7.15 23.52
C THR A 43 17.10 -5.96 22.57
N SER A 44 16.86 -6.14 21.27
CA SER A 44 16.89 -5.04 20.30
C SER A 44 15.74 -4.07 20.51
N ALA A 45 14.49 -4.56 20.60
CA ALA A 45 13.31 -3.70 20.81
C ALA A 45 13.35 -2.90 22.13
N SER A 46 14.04 -3.40 23.17
CA SER A 46 14.24 -2.69 24.44
C SER A 46 15.30 -1.57 24.37
N ARG A 47 16.10 -1.51 23.30
CA ARG A 47 17.16 -0.49 23.11
C ARG A 47 16.70 0.67 22.24
N GLU A 48 15.80 0.42 21.30
CA GLU A 48 15.15 1.48 20.49
C GLU A 48 14.14 2.32 21.29
N SER A 49 13.78 1.88 22.51
CA SER A 49 12.73 2.48 23.34
C SER A 49 13.24 3.37 24.49
N GLU A 50 14.55 3.53 24.66
CA GLU A 50 15.10 4.64 25.47
C GLU A 50 15.18 5.93 24.62
N PRO A 51 14.53 7.04 25.03
CA PRO A 51 14.68 8.30 24.31
C PRO A 51 16.08 8.87 24.53
N ASN A 52 16.69 9.41 23.46
CA ASN A 52 18.01 10.07 23.48
C ASN A 52 18.10 11.13 24.60
N SER A 53 18.67 10.74 25.74
CA SER A 53 19.06 11.68 26.80
C SER A 53 20.52 12.06 26.59
N HIS A 54 20.75 13.33 26.23
CA HIS A 54 22.11 13.86 26.09
C HIS A 54 22.84 13.78 27.43
N HIS A 55 23.82 12.88 27.54
CA HIS A 55 24.70 12.80 28.69
C HIS A 55 26.10 13.30 28.33
N ASP A 56 26.50 14.45 28.91
CA ASP A 56 27.86 14.96 28.81
C ASP A 56 28.86 13.91 29.36
N PRO A 57 29.95 13.59 28.63
CA PRO A 57 31.08 12.85 29.18
C PRO A 57 32.06 13.80 29.89
N LYS A 58 31.94 13.93 31.21
CA LYS A 58 32.93 14.66 32.03
C LYS A 58 33.86 13.73 32.81
N VAL A 59 35.13 13.76 32.38
CA VAL A 59 36.36 13.76 33.20
C VAL A 59 36.47 12.68 34.29
N ASP A 60 37.07 11.54 33.93
CA ASP A 60 38.27 10.94 34.56
C ASP A 60 38.63 9.65 33.77
N THR A 61 39.88 9.22 33.57
CA THR A 61 41.11 9.42 34.36
C THR A 61 42.35 9.60 33.46
N LEU A 62 43.38 10.32 33.91
CA LEU A 62 44.63 10.61 33.17
C LEU A 62 45.72 9.53 33.32
N LEU A 63 46.54 9.27 32.27
CA LEU A 63 47.90 8.68 32.39
C LEU A 63 48.82 8.85 31.14
N ILE A 64 49.24 10.10 30.86
CA ILE A 64 50.64 10.59 30.66
C ILE A 64 51.74 9.47 30.63
N VAL A 65 52.76 9.39 29.74
CA VAL A 65 53.37 10.14 28.57
C VAL A 65 54.45 9.18 27.94
N PRO A 66 55.15 9.37 26.78
CA PRO A 66 55.35 10.53 25.86
C PRO A 66 54.55 10.40 24.52
N GLU A 67 54.78 11.03 23.34
CA GLU A 67 55.94 11.62 22.59
C GLU A 67 56.90 10.54 21.99
N ASP A 68 57.60 10.63 20.84
CA ASP A 68 58.34 11.70 20.11
C ASP A 68 58.19 11.65 18.55
N ASP A 69 58.69 12.70 17.87
CA ASP A 69 59.12 12.85 16.45
C ASP A 69 58.22 12.53 15.22
N HIS A 70 57.75 13.62 14.60
CA HIS A 70 57.92 14.01 13.19
C HIS A 70 58.09 12.95 12.07
N LEU A 71 57.23 13.04 11.04
CA LEU A 71 57.62 13.52 9.70
C LEU A 71 56.38 13.94 8.86
N SER A 72 56.59 14.51 7.67
CA SER A 72 55.59 15.28 6.92
C SER A 72 55.50 14.93 5.42
N GLU A 73 54.43 15.45 4.79
CA GLU A 73 54.21 15.70 3.35
C GLU A 73 53.69 14.55 2.44
N ASP A 74 52.62 14.92 1.71
CA ASP A 74 52.14 14.52 0.37
C ASP A 74 51.80 13.06 -0.01
N GLY A 75 50.60 12.86 -0.58
CA GLY A 75 50.33 11.70 -1.46
C GLY A 75 48.89 11.17 -1.62
N ASP A 76 47.94 12.00 -2.07
CA ASP A 76 46.82 11.65 -2.99
C ASP A 76 46.19 10.22 -2.96
N SER A 77 44.95 10.10 -2.49
CA SER A 77 43.97 9.11 -2.99
C SER A 77 42.52 9.49 -2.64
N ASP A 78 41.58 9.02 -3.47
CA ASP A 78 40.12 9.14 -3.33
C ASP A 78 39.53 8.11 -2.31
N ASP A 79 38.20 8.06 -2.19
CA ASP A 79 37.34 7.16 -1.36
C ASP A 79 36.91 7.69 0.03
N GLU A 80 36.08 8.76 0.04
CA GLU A 80 35.25 9.17 1.20
C GLU A 80 34.01 8.25 1.40
N ASP A 81 34.25 6.93 1.46
CA ASP A 81 33.21 5.96 1.81
C ASP A 81 33.00 5.96 3.34
N SER A 82 32.16 6.90 3.80
CA SER A 82 31.87 7.14 5.22
C SER A 82 31.12 5.97 5.89
N ILE A 83 31.85 4.90 6.23
CA ILE A 83 31.32 3.71 6.91
C ILE A 83 30.78 4.11 8.30
N VAL A 84 29.45 4.09 8.45
CA VAL A 84 28.76 4.30 9.73
C VAL A 84 28.89 3.04 10.61
N ALA A 85 30.09 2.83 11.16
CA ALA A 85 30.45 1.68 11.97
C ALA A 85 29.78 1.75 13.37
N GLY A 86 28.50 1.41 13.44
CA GLY A 86 27.74 1.37 14.70
C GLY A 86 26.42 0.58 14.69
N THR A 87 25.75 0.42 13.55
CA THR A 87 24.43 -0.26 13.47
C THR A 87 24.51 -1.72 13.06
N SER A 88 25.29 -2.06 12.02
CA SER A 88 25.20 -3.36 11.32
C SER A 88 25.29 -4.58 12.24
N SER A 89 26.14 -4.55 13.27
CA SER A 89 26.37 -5.70 14.15
C SER A 89 25.16 -6.12 15.00
N ASN A 90 24.17 -5.23 15.21
CA ASN A 90 22.89 -5.64 15.81
C ASN A 90 21.94 -6.21 14.74
N ASP A 91 21.88 -5.57 13.58
CA ASP A 91 20.99 -5.96 12.47
C ASP A 91 21.37 -7.37 11.96
N GLU A 92 22.66 -7.66 11.82
CA GLU A 92 23.22 -8.99 11.53
C GLU A 92 22.78 -10.06 12.55
N VAL A 93 22.69 -9.70 13.84
CA VAL A 93 22.28 -10.59 14.94
C VAL A 93 20.76 -10.78 14.98
N VAL A 94 19.98 -9.78 14.55
CA VAL A 94 18.53 -9.92 14.38
C VAL A 94 18.21 -10.72 13.12
N ASP A 95 18.85 -10.44 11.98
CA ASP A 95 18.67 -11.14 10.70
C ASP A 95 19.01 -12.62 10.85
N THR A 96 20.11 -12.97 11.54
CA THR A 96 20.42 -14.38 11.84
C THR A 96 19.39 -15.04 12.76
N ALA A 97 18.82 -14.33 13.75
CA ALA A 97 17.74 -14.85 14.58
C ALA A 97 16.43 -15.09 13.80
N ILE A 98 16.08 -14.21 12.84
CA ILE A 98 14.87 -14.39 12.02
C ILE A 98 15.07 -15.50 10.97
N ASN A 99 16.24 -15.60 10.34
CA ASN A 99 16.56 -16.74 9.46
C ASN A 99 16.49 -18.08 10.21
N LEU A 100 16.97 -18.12 11.46
CA LEU A 100 16.90 -19.30 12.31
C LEU A 100 15.46 -19.66 12.72
N LEU A 101 14.60 -18.66 12.94
CA LEU A 101 13.16 -18.86 13.14
C LEU A 101 12.49 -19.46 11.89
N LEU A 102 12.79 -18.94 10.70
CA LEU A 102 12.27 -19.44 9.43
C LEU A 102 12.65 -20.91 9.20
N ALA A 103 13.94 -21.26 9.37
CA ALA A 103 14.45 -22.62 9.23
C ALA A 103 13.80 -23.60 10.24
N ILE A 104 13.52 -23.17 11.47
CA ILE A 104 12.82 -23.99 12.48
C ILE A 104 11.37 -24.23 12.11
N LEU A 105 10.69 -23.19 11.63
CA LEU A 105 9.32 -23.32 11.12
C LEU A 105 9.32 -24.33 9.97
N GLU A 106 10.13 -24.12 8.93
CA GLU A 106 10.26 -25.05 7.79
C GLU A 106 10.49 -26.50 8.23
N THR A 107 11.49 -26.74 9.08
CA THR A 107 11.87 -28.08 9.56
C THR A 107 10.77 -28.76 10.39
N ASN A 108 9.87 -28.00 11.03
CA ASN A 108 8.87 -28.53 11.96
C ASN A 108 7.45 -28.09 11.58
N GLU A 109 6.81 -28.80 10.65
CA GLU A 109 5.44 -28.50 10.19
C GLU A 109 4.39 -28.37 11.31
N GLY A 110 4.58 -29.11 12.42
CA GLY A 110 3.71 -29.07 13.60
C GLY A 110 3.89 -27.87 14.55
N LEU A 111 4.88 -27.00 14.34
CA LEU A 111 5.05 -25.78 15.14
C LEU A 111 4.08 -24.68 14.68
N SER A 112 3.15 -24.34 15.57
CA SER A 112 2.14 -23.30 15.49
C SER A 112 1.95 -22.70 16.89
N ALA A 113 1.40 -21.49 17.02
CA ALA A 113 1.23 -20.88 18.35
C ALA A 113 0.21 -21.60 19.26
N ARG A 114 -0.48 -22.64 18.74
CA ARG A 114 -1.24 -23.64 19.52
C ARG A 114 -0.35 -24.68 20.21
N THR A 115 0.78 -25.05 19.61
CA THR A 115 1.71 -26.08 20.12
C THR A 115 2.90 -25.47 20.85
N ALA A 116 3.34 -24.27 20.45
CA ALA A 116 4.40 -23.51 21.11
C ALA A 116 3.93 -22.06 21.37
N PRO A 117 3.37 -21.72 22.54
CA PRO A 117 2.76 -20.41 22.79
C PRO A 117 3.76 -19.24 22.72
N ILE A 118 5.06 -19.50 22.88
CA ILE A 118 6.16 -18.55 22.69
C ILE A 118 6.17 -17.90 21.30
N LEU A 119 5.56 -18.56 20.29
CA LEU A 119 5.40 -18.00 18.94
C LEU A 119 4.47 -16.77 18.92
N ASN A 120 3.54 -16.63 19.86
CA ASN A 120 2.72 -15.40 19.95
C ASN A 120 3.59 -14.20 20.38
N ASP A 121 4.49 -14.41 21.35
CA ASP A 121 5.40 -13.37 21.83
C ASP A 121 6.36 -12.93 20.71
N ILE A 122 6.90 -13.89 19.97
CA ILE A 122 7.79 -13.65 18.82
C ILE A 122 7.02 -12.90 17.71
N PHE A 123 5.77 -13.27 17.42
CA PHE A 123 4.96 -12.59 16.41
C PHE A 123 4.72 -11.10 16.72
N ALA A 124 4.54 -10.76 18.00
CA ALA A 124 4.44 -9.37 18.46
C ALA A 124 5.79 -8.64 18.38
N LEU A 125 6.89 -9.29 18.77
CA LEU A 125 8.24 -8.72 18.69
C LEU A 125 8.71 -8.46 17.24
N LEU A 126 8.18 -9.19 16.25
CA LEU A 126 8.46 -8.97 14.82
C LEU A 126 7.70 -7.76 14.22
N GLU A 127 6.75 -7.16 14.93
CA GLU A 127 5.95 -6.03 14.43
C GLU A 127 6.76 -4.76 14.12
N PRO A 128 7.60 -4.20 15.02
CA PRO A 128 8.40 -3.02 14.71
C PRO A 128 9.35 -3.26 13.52
N PHE A 129 10.06 -4.39 13.50
CA PHE A 129 10.99 -4.74 12.42
C PHE A 129 10.29 -4.90 11.06
N ALA A 130 9.02 -5.34 11.02
CA ALA A 130 8.25 -5.42 9.78
C ALA A 130 7.75 -4.05 9.26
N ASN A 131 7.78 -3.01 10.10
CA ASN A 131 7.27 -1.67 9.80
C ASN A 131 8.38 -0.65 9.52
N VAL A 132 9.51 -0.71 10.23
CA VAL A 132 10.71 0.12 9.97
C VAL A 132 11.40 -0.32 8.68
N GLN A 133 11.96 0.62 7.90
CA GLN A 133 12.72 0.31 6.67
C GLN A 133 14.15 -0.12 7.01
N GLY A 134 14.59 -1.28 6.51
CA GLY A 134 15.92 -1.86 6.76
C GLY A 134 16.04 -3.26 6.14
N THR A 135 17.22 -3.89 6.19
CA THR A 135 17.44 -5.26 5.64
C THR A 135 16.51 -6.28 6.28
N THR A 136 16.37 -6.18 7.61
CA THR A 136 15.50 -6.99 8.46
C THR A 136 14.02 -6.93 8.09
N GLN A 137 13.56 -5.87 7.42
CA GLN A 137 12.13 -5.68 7.13
C GLN A 137 11.54 -6.83 6.30
N THR A 138 12.26 -7.30 5.28
CA THR A 138 11.82 -8.39 4.41
C THR A 138 11.71 -9.70 5.19
N LEU A 139 12.73 -10.03 5.99
CA LEU A 139 12.79 -11.24 6.81
C LEU A 139 11.69 -11.23 7.89
N ALA A 140 11.47 -10.09 8.55
CA ALA A 140 10.43 -9.93 9.57
C ALA A 140 9.02 -10.09 8.96
N ARG A 141 8.77 -9.54 7.76
CA ARG A 141 7.51 -9.72 7.02
C ARG A 141 7.30 -11.17 6.60
N GLU A 142 8.34 -11.85 6.11
CA GLU A 142 8.25 -13.27 5.76
C GLU A 142 7.93 -14.15 6.98
N ALA A 143 8.65 -13.96 8.09
CA ALA A 143 8.42 -14.71 9.33
C ALA A 143 6.98 -14.51 9.85
N ARG A 144 6.47 -13.27 9.87
CA ARG A 144 5.06 -13.00 10.22
C ARG A 144 4.10 -13.70 9.26
N MET A 145 4.35 -13.69 7.95
CA MET A 145 3.52 -14.38 6.95
C MET A 145 3.45 -15.90 7.17
N VAL A 146 4.60 -16.56 7.38
CA VAL A 146 4.68 -18.02 7.63
C VAL A 146 3.95 -18.38 8.93
N MET A 147 4.09 -17.58 9.99
CA MET A 147 3.40 -17.80 11.27
C MET A 147 1.88 -17.61 11.14
N THR A 148 1.42 -16.58 10.42
CA THR A 148 -0.02 -16.35 10.15
C THR A 148 -0.64 -17.49 9.34
N ALA A 149 0.06 -17.98 8.30
CA ALA A 149 -0.43 -19.11 7.50
C ALA A 149 -0.63 -20.37 8.35
N ARG A 150 0.31 -20.68 9.26
CA ARG A 150 0.25 -21.84 10.16
C ARG A 150 -0.86 -21.76 11.21
N LEU A 151 -1.14 -20.56 11.72
CA LEU A 151 -2.30 -20.33 12.60
C LEU A 151 -3.61 -20.68 11.88
N ALA A 152 -3.78 -20.24 10.64
CA ALA A 152 -4.94 -20.60 9.82
C ALA A 152 -5.02 -22.12 9.57
N SER A 153 -3.92 -22.76 9.12
CA SER A 153 -3.88 -24.21 8.85
C SER A 153 -4.18 -25.08 10.06
N THR A 154 -3.87 -24.64 11.28
CA THR A 154 -4.16 -25.40 12.51
C THR A 154 -5.57 -25.15 13.10
N SER A 155 -6.43 -24.41 12.38
CA SER A 155 -7.81 -24.10 12.81
C SER A 155 -8.87 -25.06 12.25
N SER A 156 -8.59 -25.74 11.14
CA SER A 156 -9.60 -26.44 10.32
C SER A 156 -9.86 -27.91 10.69
N ILE A 157 -9.12 -28.47 11.67
CA ILE A 157 -9.19 -29.90 12.02
C ILE A 157 -10.45 -30.19 12.88
N GLY A 158 -11.58 -30.38 12.20
CA GLY A 158 -12.84 -30.85 12.78
C GLY A 158 -13.54 -31.85 11.83
N PRO A 159 -14.19 -32.91 12.33
CA PRO A 159 -14.73 -33.97 11.48
C PRO A 159 -15.94 -33.49 10.66
N ARG A 160 -15.77 -33.36 9.33
CA ARG A 160 -16.84 -32.99 8.39
C ARG A 160 -16.90 -33.95 7.20
N THR A 161 -18.08 -34.09 6.61
CA THR A 161 -18.46 -35.31 5.86
C THR A 161 -18.05 -35.33 4.38
N GLY A 162 -17.12 -36.24 4.05
CA GLY A 162 -17.12 -37.10 2.85
C GLY A 162 -16.94 -36.45 1.47
N SER A 163 -17.82 -35.53 1.07
CA SER A 163 -17.83 -34.92 -0.27
C SER A 163 -17.12 -33.56 -0.29
N LYS A 164 -17.44 -32.67 0.67
CA LYS A 164 -16.81 -31.34 0.76
C LYS A 164 -15.29 -31.43 0.98
N HIS A 165 -14.88 -32.39 1.80
CA HIS A 165 -13.47 -32.65 2.14
C HIS A 165 -12.57 -32.81 0.90
N SER A 166 -13.04 -33.39 -0.22
CA SER A 166 -12.18 -33.53 -1.42
C SER A 166 -11.91 -32.20 -2.12
N ASN A 167 -12.89 -31.30 -2.18
CA ASN A 167 -12.70 -29.98 -2.80
C ASN A 167 -12.01 -28.99 -1.84
N GLU A 168 -12.32 -29.08 -0.55
CA GLU A 168 -11.70 -28.30 0.53
C GLU A 168 -10.20 -28.63 0.68
N MET A 169 -9.84 -29.93 0.58
CA MET A 169 -8.45 -30.38 0.55
C MET A 169 -7.71 -29.90 -0.72
N LYS A 170 -8.31 -30.01 -1.92
CA LYS A 170 -7.73 -29.44 -3.15
C LYS A 170 -7.56 -27.92 -3.09
N ALA A 171 -8.48 -27.21 -2.45
CA ALA A 171 -8.39 -25.77 -2.22
C ALA A 171 -7.19 -25.43 -1.31
N GLN A 172 -7.00 -26.20 -0.23
CA GLN A 172 -5.84 -26.07 0.66
C GLN A 172 -4.52 -26.47 -0.01
N GLU A 173 -4.48 -27.54 -0.80
CA GLU A 173 -3.33 -27.95 -1.62
C GLU A 173 -2.94 -26.86 -2.64
N THR A 174 -3.95 -26.28 -3.32
CA THR A 174 -3.76 -25.19 -4.29
C THR A 174 -3.24 -23.93 -3.60
N TYR A 175 -3.76 -23.60 -2.41
CA TYR A 175 -3.26 -22.51 -1.58
C TYR A 175 -1.80 -22.74 -1.16
N GLN A 176 -1.46 -23.90 -0.60
CA GLN A 176 -0.09 -24.25 -0.20
C GLN A 176 0.88 -24.21 -1.38
N LYS A 177 0.46 -24.72 -2.56
CA LYS A 177 1.24 -24.61 -3.79
C LYS A 177 1.47 -23.15 -4.19
N ALA A 178 0.44 -22.31 -4.10
CA ALA A 178 0.55 -20.88 -4.40
C ALA A 178 1.53 -20.15 -3.46
N ILE A 179 1.52 -20.47 -2.16
CA ILE A 179 2.51 -19.94 -1.20
C ILE A 179 3.94 -20.36 -1.58
N LYS A 180 4.17 -21.65 -1.90
CA LYS A 180 5.50 -22.13 -2.33
C LYS A 180 6.01 -21.44 -3.60
N LEU A 181 5.11 -21.09 -4.53
CA LEU A 181 5.46 -20.34 -5.75
C LEU A 181 5.74 -18.85 -5.47
N LEU A 182 5.12 -18.25 -4.44
CA LEU A 182 5.36 -16.87 -4.02
C LEU A 182 6.73 -16.66 -3.35
N GLN A 183 7.33 -17.74 -2.83
CA GLN A 183 8.68 -17.78 -2.26
C GLN A 183 9.77 -18.05 -3.31
N ASP A 184 9.42 -18.29 -4.57
CA ASP A 184 10.39 -18.54 -5.64
C ASP A 184 11.14 -17.24 -6.01
N PRO A 185 12.48 -17.27 -6.22
CA PRO A 185 13.25 -16.07 -6.53
C PRO A 185 12.95 -15.45 -7.91
N ILE A 186 12.33 -16.16 -8.87
CA ILE A 186 12.02 -15.59 -10.20
C ILE A 186 10.58 -15.07 -10.31
N LEU A 187 10.47 -13.78 -10.68
CA LEU A 187 9.20 -13.03 -10.81
C LEU A 187 8.06 -13.77 -11.53
N PRO A 188 8.27 -14.49 -12.66
CA PRO A 188 7.18 -15.20 -13.34
C PRO A 188 6.56 -16.31 -12.48
N VAL A 189 7.32 -16.92 -11.56
CA VAL A 189 6.84 -17.98 -10.67
C VAL A 189 6.10 -17.37 -9.48
N ARG A 190 6.61 -16.28 -8.89
CA ARG A 190 5.89 -15.48 -7.87
C ARG A 190 4.51 -15.05 -8.39
N ALA A 191 4.45 -14.52 -9.61
CA ALA A 191 3.21 -14.12 -10.25
C ALA A 191 2.30 -15.31 -10.61
N HIS A 192 2.85 -16.49 -10.94
CA HIS A 192 2.04 -17.71 -11.07
C HIS A 192 1.41 -18.14 -9.73
N GLY A 193 2.10 -17.91 -8.59
CA GLY A 193 1.51 -18.04 -7.26
C GLY A 193 0.28 -17.14 -7.07
N LEU A 194 0.39 -15.85 -7.40
CA LEU A 194 -0.76 -14.92 -7.40
C LEU A 194 -1.91 -15.39 -8.31
N LEU A 195 -1.59 -15.94 -9.48
CA LEU A 195 -2.59 -16.48 -10.42
C LEU A 195 -3.36 -17.66 -9.81
N LEU A 196 -2.68 -18.57 -9.09
CA LEU A 196 -3.35 -19.67 -8.38
C LEU A 196 -4.24 -19.15 -7.24
N LEU A 197 -3.80 -18.15 -6.48
CA LEU A 197 -4.67 -17.51 -5.48
C LEU A 197 -5.90 -16.85 -6.11
N ARG A 198 -5.74 -16.24 -7.30
CA ARG A 198 -6.87 -15.66 -8.06
C ARG A 198 -7.86 -16.72 -8.56
N GLN A 199 -7.36 -17.86 -9.04
CA GLN A 199 -8.18 -19.00 -9.44
C GLN A 199 -8.90 -19.65 -8.25
N LEU A 200 -8.27 -19.63 -7.07
CA LEU A 200 -8.86 -20.10 -5.82
C LEU A 200 -10.05 -19.21 -5.40
N VAL A 201 -9.87 -17.89 -5.30
CA VAL A 201 -10.92 -16.96 -4.84
C VAL A 201 -12.09 -16.79 -5.80
N ASN A 202 -11.92 -17.10 -7.10
CA ASN A 202 -13.00 -17.08 -8.08
C ASN A 202 -12.95 -18.36 -8.94
N PRO A 203 -13.63 -19.44 -8.53
CA PRO A 203 -13.54 -20.74 -9.19
C PRO A 203 -14.05 -20.74 -10.65
N LYS A 204 -14.79 -19.71 -11.07
CA LYS A 204 -15.17 -19.50 -12.48
C LYS A 204 -13.94 -19.29 -13.37
N LEU A 205 -12.89 -18.64 -12.86
CA LEU A 205 -11.61 -18.45 -13.57
C LEU A 205 -10.76 -19.73 -13.65
N ALA A 206 -11.08 -20.76 -12.86
CA ALA A 206 -10.37 -22.03 -12.84
C ALA A 206 -10.93 -23.06 -13.83
N ASN A 207 -12.05 -22.77 -14.51
CA ASN A 207 -12.85 -23.73 -15.31
C ASN A 207 -13.26 -25.01 -14.54
N MET A 208 -13.20 -25.01 -13.20
CA MET A 208 -13.47 -26.19 -12.39
C MET A 208 -14.98 -26.42 -12.27
N GLN A 209 -15.44 -27.57 -12.74
CA GLN A 209 -16.84 -27.97 -12.71
C GLN A 209 -17.26 -28.41 -11.30
N GLY A 210 -17.67 -27.45 -10.48
CA GLY A 210 -18.28 -27.67 -9.17
C GLY A 210 -17.98 -26.55 -8.18
N ASP A 211 -18.75 -26.52 -7.09
CA ASP A 211 -18.53 -25.62 -5.95
C ASP A 211 -17.20 -25.95 -5.26
N THR A 212 -16.12 -25.36 -5.76
CA THR A 212 -14.83 -25.27 -5.07
C THR A 212 -14.92 -24.08 -4.14
N PHE A 213 -15.63 -24.26 -3.02
CA PHE A 213 -15.67 -23.27 -1.96
C PHE A 213 -14.28 -23.14 -1.33
N VAL A 214 -13.71 -21.94 -1.39
CA VAL A 214 -12.60 -21.55 -0.51
C VAL A 214 -13.14 -21.56 0.91
N ASP A 215 -12.35 -22.08 1.85
CA ASP A 215 -12.60 -21.88 3.28
C ASP A 215 -12.60 -20.36 3.56
N PRO A 216 -13.68 -19.76 4.10
CA PRO A 216 -13.73 -18.34 4.45
C PRO A 216 -12.57 -17.89 5.35
N ALA A 217 -11.95 -18.79 6.13
CA ALA A 217 -10.79 -18.48 6.95
C ALA A 217 -9.51 -18.17 6.14
N LEU A 218 -9.42 -18.59 4.86
CA LEU A 218 -8.29 -18.27 3.97
C LEU A 218 -8.43 -16.89 3.29
N VAL A 219 -9.66 -16.34 3.22
CA VAL A 219 -9.93 -15.10 2.49
C VAL A 219 -9.13 -13.89 3.04
N PRO A 220 -8.99 -13.67 4.35
CA PRO A 220 -8.14 -12.61 4.90
C PRO A 220 -6.64 -12.81 4.58
N SER A 221 -6.16 -14.06 4.57
CA SER A 221 -4.76 -14.37 4.24
C SER A 221 -4.46 -14.08 2.76
N ILE A 222 -5.38 -14.44 1.86
CA ILE A 222 -5.26 -14.12 0.43
C ILE A 222 -5.34 -12.60 0.20
N MET A 223 -6.20 -11.90 0.95
CA MET A 223 -6.27 -10.43 0.94
C MET A 223 -4.93 -9.79 1.28
N ALA A 224 -4.30 -10.24 2.38
CA ALA A 224 -3.01 -9.72 2.84
C ALA A 224 -1.90 -9.95 1.79
N ILE A 225 -1.91 -11.09 1.11
CA ILE A 225 -0.95 -11.40 0.03
C ILE A 225 -1.13 -10.44 -1.16
N PHE A 226 -2.37 -10.16 -1.59
CA PHE A 226 -2.60 -9.16 -2.64
C PHE A 226 -2.29 -7.72 -2.17
N LEU A 227 -2.55 -7.38 -0.91
CA LEU A 227 -2.18 -6.08 -0.32
C LEU A 227 -0.66 -5.90 -0.19
N GLN A 228 0.10 -6.98 -0.07
CA GLN A 228 1.56 -6.93 -0.17
C GLN A 228 2.03 -6.86 -1.63
N ALA A 229 1.46 -7.68 -2.52
CA ALA A 229 1.86 -7.76 -3.92
C ALA A 229 1.52 -6.51 -4.75
N ILE A 230 0.51 -5.71 -4.36
CA ILE A 230 0.22 -4.43 -5.01
C ILE A 230 1.28 -3.34 -4.69
N GLN A 231 2.08 -3.54 -3.64
CA GLN A 231 3.22 -2.68 -3.29
C GLN A 231 4.53 -3.14 -3.93
N ASP A 232 4.54 -4.25 -4.69
CA ASP A 232 5.71 -4.72 -5.44
C ASP A 232 5.94 -3.78 -6.64
N ASP A 233 7.20 -3.42 -6.92
CA ASP A 233 7.55 -2.51 -8.03
C ASP A 233 7.52 -3.21 -9.39
N ASP A 234 7.55 -4.54 -9.42
CA ASP A 234 7.31 -5.27 -10.65
C ASP A 234 5.85 -5.11 -11.13
N SER A 235 5.71 -4.63 -12.36
CA SER A 235 4.42 -4.32 -12.96
C SER A 235 3.55 -5.56 -13.20
N TYR A 236 4.15 -6.75 -13.30
CA TYR A 236 3.43 -8.01 -13.48
C TYR A 236 2.91 -8.54 -12.13
N MET A 237 3.65 -8.38 -11.03
CA MET A 237 3.19 -8.61 -9.66
C MET A 237 2.03 -7.67 -9.30
N PHE A 238 2.20 -6.36 -9.52
CA PHE A 238 1.15 -5.35 -9.33
C PHE A 238 -0.13 -5.70 -10.11
N LEU A 239 -0.01 -5.97 -11.42
CA LEU A 239 -1.17 -6.28 -12.27
C LEU A 239 -1.89 -7.57 -11.85
N ASN A 240 -1.15 -8.60 -11.41
CA ASN A 240 -1.76 -9.82 -10.88
C ASN A 240 -2.46 -9.57 -9.53
N ALA A 241 -1.95 -8.69 -8.67
CA ALA A 241 -2.60 -8.29 -7.43
C ALA A 241 -3.90 -7.52 -7.67
N VAL A 242 -3.91 -6.55 -8.60
CA VAL A 242 -5.13 -5.81 -9.00
C VAL A 242 -6.19 -6.76 -9.56
N GLN A 243 -5.80 -7.69 -10.45
CA GLN A 243 -6.71 -8.70 -10.98
C GLN A 243 -7.16 -9.71 -9.90
N GLY A 244 -6.34 -9.94 -8.87
CA GLY A 244 -6.67 -10.68 -7.67
C GLY A 244 -7.80 -10.04 -6.88
N PHE A 245 -7.66 -8.75 -6.53
CA PHE A 245 -8.71 -7.97 -5.85
C PHE A 245 -10.01 -7.94 -6.64
N ALA A 246 -9.96 -7.73 -7.95
CA ALA A 246 -11.14 -7.79 -8.81
C ALA A 246 -11.90 -9.12 -8.67
N ALA A 247 -11.19 -10.25 -8.72
CA ALA A 247 -11.78 -11.58 -8.55
C ALA A 247 -12.31 -11.85 -7.13
N MET A 248 -11.67 -11.29 -6.09
CA MET A 248 -12.17 -11.34 -4.71
C MET A 248 -13.46 -10.52 -4.54
N VAL A 249 -13.51 -9.31 -5.09
CA VAL A 249 -14.70 -8.44 -5.03
C VAL A 249 -15.87 -9.05 -5.82
N GLU A 250 -15.61 -9.66 -6.98
CA GLU A 250 -16.62 -10.40 -7.76
C GLU A 250 -17.25 -11.57 -7.00
N THR A 251 -16.58 -12.12 -5.99
CA THR A 251 -17.00 -13.36 -5.29
C THR A 251 -17.49 -13.11 -3.86
N PHE A 252 -16.85 -12.19 -3.13
CA PHE A 252 -17.16 -11.86 -1.74
C PHE A 252 -17.78 -10.47 -1.56
N GLY A 253 -17.80 -9.63 -2.61
CA GLY A 253 -18.54 -8.38 -2.67
C GLY A 253 -18.12 -7.35 -1.62
N ASN A 254 -19.08 -6.99 -0.77
CA ASN A 254 -19.05 -5.76 0.03
C ASN A 254 -17.91 -5.75 1.05
N ASP A 255 -17.59 -6.88 1.68
CA ASP A 255 -16.62 -6.92 2.78
C ASP A 255 -15.17 -6.77 2.28
N VAL A 256 -14.87 -7.25 1.07
CA VAL A 256 -13.59 -6.98 0.39
C VAL A 256 -13.49 -5.50 0.00
N LEU A 257 -14.58 -4.94 -0.53
CA LEU A 257 -14.62 -3.55 -0.96
C LEU A 257 -14.46 -2.59 0.22
N LYS A 258 -15.05 -2.91 1.38
CA LYS A 258 -14.85 -2.19 2.65
C LYS A 258 -13.37 -2.18 3.07
N ILE A 259 -12.67 -3.30 2.96
CA ILE A 259 -11.23 -3.38 3.30
C ILE A 259 -10.42 -2.48 2.35
N LEU A 260 -10.65 -2.58 1.03
CA LEU A 260 -9.93 -1.76 0.04
C LEU A 260 -10.19 -0.26 0.21
N ILE A 261 -11.43 0.18 0.42
CA ILE A 261 -11.73 1.60 0.65
C ILE A 261 -11.20 2.08 2.01
N THR A 262 -11.10 1.21 3.02
CA THR A 262 -10.50 1.53 4.33
C THR A 262 -8.98 1.69 4.23
N GLU A 263 -8.27 0.81 3.51
CA GLU A 263 -6.83 0.99 3.24
C GLU A 263 -6.55 2.24 2.39
N TYR A 264 -7.46 2.58 1.47
CA TYR A 264 -7.36 3.78 0.64
C TYR A 264 -7.58 5.09 1.43
N SER A 265 -8.68 5.19 2.17
CA SER A 265 -9.19 6.44 2.78
C SER A 265 -9.08 6.52 4.30
N GLY A 266 -8.85 5.41 4.99
CA GLY A 266 -8.80 5.35 6.45
C GLY A 266 -7.62 6.10 7.04
N TYR A 267 -7.78 6.56 8.28
CA TYR A 267 -6.76 7.29 9.06
C TYR A 267 -6.24 8.59 8.41
N LEU A 268 -7.04 9.22 7.52
CA LEU A 268 -6.73 10.53 6.95
C LEU A 268 -7.25 11.71 7.78
N ASP A 269 -8.06 11.46 8.81
CA ASP A 269 -8.53 12.49 9.74
C ASP A 269 -7.38 13.15 10.52
N GLY A 270 -7.42 14.47 10.64
CA GLY A 270 -6.50 15.25 11.47
C GLY A 270 -5.03 15.14 11.04
N LEU A 271 -4.13 15.13 12.04
CA LEU A 271 -2.67 15.21 11.84
C LEU A 271 -2.12 14.05 10.99
N SER A 272 -2.74 12.87 11.08
CA SER A 272 -2.35 11.68 10.32
C SER A 272 -2.42 11.92 8.81
N GLY A 273 -3.46 12.60 8.32
CA GLY A 273 -3.59 12.95 6.90
C GLY A 273 -2.58 13.96 6.38
N SER A 274 -1.96 14.75 7.26
CA SER A 274 -0.94 15.76 6.92
C SER A 274 0.50 15.26 7.02
N SER A 275 0.71 14.02 7.49
CA SER A 275 2.05 13.45 7.76
C SER A 275 2.29 12.13 7.01
N LEU A 276 1.61 11.90 5.89
CA LEU A 276 1.87 10.75 5.02
C LEU A 276 3.31 10.79 4.49
N THR A 277 4.00 9.66 4.59
CA THR A 277 5.24 9.44 3.85
C THR A 277 4.95 9.27 2.35
N GLN A 278 5.98 9.34 1.51
CA GLN A 278 5.82 8.98 0.10
C GLN A 278 5.32 7.53 -0.06
N ALA A 279 5.82 6.59 0.75
CA ALA A 279 5.36 5.19 0.71
C ALA A 279 3.86 5.04 1.06
N ASP A 280 3.32 5.86 1.97
CA ASP A 280 1.87 5.88 2.25
C ASP A 280 1.05 6.38 1.05
N VAL A 281 1.53 7.43 0.38
CA VAL A 281 0.88 7.96 -0.83
C VAL A 281 0.97 6.96 -1.98
N ASP A 282 2.11 6.33 -2.19
CA ASP A 282 2.34 5.38 -3.27
C ASP A 282 1.53 4.09 -3.03
N LYS A 283 1.49 3.57 -1.80
CA LYS A 283 0.59 2.46 -1.41
C LYS A 283 -0.88 2.81 -1.68
N ARG A 284 -1.35 3.98 -1.23
CA ARG A 284 -2.76 4.39 -1.37
C ARG A 284 -3.14 4.69 -2.82
N THR A 285 -2.27 5.31 -3.63
CA THR A 285 -2.54 5.55 -5.06
C THR A 285 -2.60 4.23 -5.85
N ARG A 286 -1.71 3.27 -5.55
CA ARG A 286 -1.75 1.90 -6.10
C ARG A 286 -3.05 1.17 -5.74
N ILE A 287 -3.50 1.24 -4.48
CA ILE A 287 -4.82 0.71 -4.06
C ILE A 287 -5.98 1.47 -4.75
N GLY A 288 -5.80 2.77 -5.02
CA GLY A 288 -6.72 3.56 -5.84
C GLY A 288 -6.88 2.99 -7.24
N GLU A 289 -5.80 2.69 -7.96
CA GLU A 289 -5.86 2.04 -9.28
C GLU A 289 -6.58 0.67 -9.22
N ALA A 290 -6.36 -0.12 -8.16
CA ALA A 290 -7.12 -1.36 -7.95
C ALA A 290 -8.63 -1.09 -7.77
N LEU A 291 -9.01 -0.09 -6.97
CA LEU A 291 -10.40 0.35 -6.83
C LEU A 291 -10.98 0.80 -8.17
N GLY A 292 -10.22 1.51 -9.01
CA GLY A 292 -10.66 1.94 -10.34
C GLY A 292 -10.99 0.76 -11.28
N GLN A 293 -10.15 -0.28 -11.29
CA GLN A 293 -10.43 -1.50 -12.05
C GLN A 293 -11.58 -2.32 -11.46
N VAL A 294 -11.74 -2.35 -10.13
CA VAL A 294 -12.89 -2.97 -9.45
C VAL A 294 -14.21 -2.25 -9.81
N ILE A 295 -14.23 -0.92 -9.73
CA ILE A 295 -15.38 -0.07 -10.09
C ILE A 295 -15.81 -0.40 -11.52
N LYS A 296 -14.89 -0.27 -12.50
CA LYS A 296 -15.15 -0.51 -13.92
C LYS A 296 -15.69 -1.92 -14.21
N ARG A 297 -15.35 -2.93 -13.41
CA ARG A 297 -15.89 -4.30 -13.55
C ARG A 297 -17.30 -4.49 -13.01
N PHE A 298 -17.75 -3.70 -12.02
CA PHE A 298 -19.10 -3.86 -11.49
C PHE A 298 -20.19 -3.50 -12.49
N GLY A 299 -19.92 -2.55 -13.39
CA GLY A 299 -20.93 -2.03 -14.33
C GLY A 299 -22.19 -1.57 -13.59
N THR A 300 -23.36 -1.99 -14.09
CA THR A 300 -24.68 -1.74 -13.48
C THR A 300 -24.90 -2.41 -12.12
N THR A 301 -23.93 -3.16 -11.59
CA THR A 301 -23.97 -3.69 -10.21
C THR A 301 -23.41 -2.69 -9.19
N LEU A 302 -22.75 -1.60 -9.65
CA LEU A 302 -22.09 -0.61 -8.81
C LEU A 302 -23.06 0.07 -7.82
N GLY A 303 -24.34 0.19 -8.17
CA GLY A 303 -25.40 0.72 -7.30
C GLY A 303 -25.52 0.06 -5.92
N ILE A 304 -25.17 -1.23 -5.80
CA ILE A 304 -25.16 -1.94 -4.50
C ILE A 304 -24.06 -1.40 -3.57
N TYR A 305 -23.02 -0.79 -4.13
CA TYR A 305 -21.79 -0.39 -3.45
C TYR A 305 -21.59 1.14 -3.36
N ALA A 306 -22.40 1.92 -4.07
CA ALA A 306 -22.31 3.38 -4.14
C ALA A 306 -22.23 4.06 -2.75
N ASN A 307 -23.07 3.63 -1.81
CA ASN A 307 -23.11 4.17 -0.45
C ASN A 307 -21.87 3.80 0.41
N VAL A 308 -21.06 2.85 -0.04
CA VAL A 308 -19.78 2.44 0.59
C VAL A 308 -18.59 3.13 -0.10
N LEU A 309 -18.68 3.39 -1.41
CA LEU A 309 -17.60 3.99 -2.21
C LEU A 309 -17.61 5.52 -2.20
N ILE A 310 -18.77 6.15 -2.42
CA ILE A 310 -18.85 7.58 -2.71
C ILE A 310 -18.48 8.44 -1.48
N PRO A 311 -19.04 8.22 -0.27
CA PRO A 311 -18.76 9.11 0.86
C PRO A 311 -17.27 9.12 1.29
N PRO A 312 -16.53 8.00 1.32
CA PRO A 312 -15.09 8.03 1.57
C PRO A 312 -14.29 8.74 0.46
N LEU A 313 -14.62 8.53 -0.81
CA LEU A 313 -13.96 9.24 -1.92
C LEU A 313 -14.22 10.76 -1.85
N GLU A 314 -15.44 11.16 -1.48
CA GLU A 314 -15.75 12.57 -1.21
C GLU A 314 -14.94 13.14 -0.05
N HIS A 315 -14.80 12.40 1.05
CA HIS A 315 -13.95 12.81 2.18
C HIS A 315 -12.49 13.06 1.72
N VAL A 316 -11.90 12.14 0.95
CA VAL A 316 -10.50 12.26 0.50
C VAL A 316 -10.27 13.52 -0.33
N PHE A 317 -11.11 13.87 -1.32
CA PHE A 317 -10.84 15.07 -2.12
C PHE A 317 -11.14 16.38 -1.37
N ARG A 318 -12.09 16.36 -0.43
CA ARG A 318 -12.45 17.52 0.42
C ARG A 318 -11.40 17.78 1.52
N ALA A 319 -10.60 16.79 1.90
CA ALA A 319 -9.55 16.91 2.91
C ALA A 319 -8.35 17.74 2.38
N HIS A 320 -8.36 19.06 2.63
CA HIS A 320 -7.34 20.00 2.13
C HIS A 320 -5.90 19.68 2.59
N HIS A 321 -5.74 19.00 3.73
CA HIS A 321 -4.44 18.65 4.31
C HIS A 321 -3.82 17.37 3.72
N VAL A 322 -4.62 16.58 2.98
CA VAL A 322 -4.17 15.32 2.34
C VAL A 322 -3.40 15.63 1.05
N PRO A 323 -2.32 14.88 0.72
CA PRO A 323 -1.55 15.07 -0.50
C PRO A 323 -2.39 15.03 -1.79
N ILE A 324 -2.05 15.89 -2.76
CA ILE A 324 -2.86 16.09 -3.97
C ILE A 324 -2.95 14.83 -4.82
N ALA A 325 -1.92 13.98 -4.84
CA ALA A 325 -1.96 12.70 -5.57
C ALA A 325 -3.13 11.81 -5.12
N LEU A 326 -3.50 11.85 -3.84
CA LEU A 326 -4.67 11.15 -3.31
C LEU A 326 -5.97 11.91 -3.59
N ARG A 327 -5.96 13.24 -3.49
CA ARG A 327 -7.13 14.07 -3.82
C ARG A 327 -7.52 13.95 -5.31
N THR A 328 -6.55 13.88 -6.24
CA THR A 328 -6.78 13.65 -7.67
C THR A 328 -7.16 12.20 -7.96
N SER A 329 -6.55 11.23 -7.29
CA SER A 329 -6.96 9.82 -7.36
C SER A 329 -8.44 9.66 -6.97
N ALA A 330 -8.89 10.30 -5.89
CA ALA A 330 -10.28 10.22 -5.44
C ALA A 330 -11.27 10.83 -6.45
N LEU A 331 -10.91 11.96 -7.06
CA LEU A 331 -11.69 12.56 -8.16
C LEU A 331 -11.73 11.68 -9.40
N SER A 332 -10.64 10.97 -9.72
CA SER A 332 -10.61 9.99 -10.81
C SER A 332 -11.50 8.79 -10.51
N LEU A 333 -11.55 8.31 -9.26
CA LEU A 333 -12.42 7.19 -8.86
C LEU A 333 -13.90 7.58 -8.82
N LEU A 334 -14.24 8.79 -8.38
CA LEU A 334 -15.59 9.35 -8.54
C LEU A 334 -15.97 9.47 -10.03
N SER A 335 -15.01 9.79 -10.90
CA SER A 335 -15.23 9.86 -12.35
C SER A 335 -15.40 8.49 -13.00
N ASP A 336 -14.69 7.47 -12.53
CA ASP A 336 -14.88 6.08 -12.94
C ASP A 336 -16.27 5.58 -12.51
N CYS A 337 -16.71 5.88 -11.29
CA CYS A 337 -18.08 5.55 -10.85
C CYS A 337 -19.15 6.26 -11.71
N ALA A 338 -18.98 7.55 -11.98
CA ALA A 338 -19.90 8.35 -12.80
C ALA A 338 -20.05 7.84 -14.24
N THR A 339 -18.99 7.24 -14.80
CA THR A 339 -19.01 6.65 -16.15
C THR A 339 -19.48 5.19 -16.15
N THR A 340 -19.30 4.47 -15.04
CA THR A 340 -19.66 3.04 -14.92
C THR A 340 -21.15 2.83 -14.63
N ASP A 341 -21.73 3.62 -13.73
CA ASP A 341 -23.18 3.61 -13.45
C ASP A 341 -23.73 5.04 -13.31
N PRO A 342 -24.03 5.69 -14.45
CA PRO A 342 -24.58 7.04 -14.49
C PRO A 342 -25.86 7.21 -13.65
N LEU A 343 -26.75 6.21 -13.64
CA LEU A 343 -28.07 6.30 -13.02
C LEU A 343 -27.97 6.37 -11.50
N VAL A 344 -27.11 5.54 -10.92
CA VAL A 344 -26.75 5.57 -9.50
C VAL A 344 -26.08 6.89 -9.13
N PHE A 345 -25.20 7.40 -10.00
CA PHE A 345 -24.47 8.64 -9.76
C PHE A 345 -25.34 9.91 -9.86
N ALA A 346 -26.50 9.86 -10.54
CA ALA A 346 -27.41 10.99 -10.66
C ALA A 346 -27.85 11.57 -9.31
N GLY A 347 -28.02 10.72 -8.28
CA GLY A 347 -28.35 11.15 -6.91
C GLY A 347 -27.24 11.96 -6.21
N TYR A 348 -25.98 11.81 -6.65
CA TYR A 348 -24.80 12.51 -6.11
C TYR A 348 -24.34 13.66 -7.02
N ALA A 349 -24.64 13.59 -8.32
CA ALA A 349 -24.14 14.49 -9.35
C ALA A 349 -24.38 15.98 -9.08
N SER A 350 -25.50 16.35 -8.45
CA SER A 350 -25.80 17.75 -8.10
C SER A 350 -24.85 18.30 -7.03
N GLY A 351 -24.58 17.52 -5.98
CA GLY A 351 -23.67 17.90 -4.89
C GLY A 351 -22.20 17.86 -5.31
N LEU A 352 -21.82 16.85 -6.11
CA LEU A 352 -20.49 16.77 -6.72
C LEU A 352 -20.25 17.91 -7.73
N SER A 353 -21.27 18.29 -8.49
CA SER A 353 -21.23 19.46 -9.39
C SER A 353 -20.87 20.74 -8.64
N ASP A 354 -21.62 21.08 -7.59
CA ASP A 354 -21.30 22.29 -6.81
C ASP A 354 -19.91 22.17 -6.15
N ALA A 355 -19.52 21.00 -5.63
CA ALA A 355 -18.18 20.80 -5.08
C ALA A 355 -17.05 20.99 -6.12
N MET A 356 -17.26 20.60 -7.38
CA MET A 356 -16.27 20.84 -8.45
C MET A 356 -16.21 22.32 -8.85
N ILE A 357 -17.36 23.01 -8.88
CA ILE A 357 -17.40 24.45 -9.12
C ILE A 357 -16.81 25.24 -7.95
N ASP A 358 -17.03 24.81 -6.70
CA ASP A 358 -16.40 25.37 -5.49
C ASP A 358 -14.87 25.23 -5.57
N LEU A 359 -14.37 24.03 -5.87
CA LEU A 359 -12.94 23.75 -6.05
C LEU A 359 -12.33 24.65 -7.14
N LEU A 360 -12.97 24.78 -8.29
CA LEU A 360 -12.51 25.67 -9.37
C LEU A 360 -12.66 27.17 -9.04
N GLN A 361 -13.43 27.54 -8.01
CA GLN A 361 -13.51 28.91 -7.49
C GLN A 361 -12.47 29.20 -6.40
N VAL A 362 -12.07 28.20 -5.60
CA VAL A 362 -11.06 28.30 -4.55
C VAL A 362 -9.63 28.19 -5.12
N GLU A 363 -9.34 27.15 -5.89
CA GLU A 363 -7.98 26.75 -6.27
C GLU A 363 -7.41 27.52 -7.49
N ARG A 364 -7.95 28.72 -7.75
CA ARG A 364 -7.68 29.57 -8.93
C ARG A 364 -6.21 29.98 -9.03
N ALA A 365 -5.53 29.57 -10.10
CA ALA A 365 -4.18 30.02 -10.43
C ALA A 365 -4.21 30.91 -11.68
N VAL A 366 -4.25 32.23 -11.51
CA VAL A 366 -4.31 33.20 -12.61
C VAL A 366 -2.91 33.51 -13.16
N GLU A 367 -2.76 33.62 -14.48
CA GLU A 367 -1.55 34.22 -15.08
C GLU A 367 -1.42 35.69 -14.66
N ARG A 368 -0.44 36.02 -13.81
CA ARG A 368 -0.07 37.42 -13.57
C ARG A 368 0.74 37.94 -14.77
N PRO A 369 0.38 39.10 -15.35
CA PRO A 369 1.25 39.74 -16.34
C PRO A 369 2.58 40.13 -15.69
N GLU A 370 3.69 39.89 -16.39
CA GLU A 370 5.06 40.07 -15.87
C GLU A 370 5.42 41.55 -15.69
N ALA A 371 5.07 42.11 -14.53
CA ALA A 371 5.53 43.42 -14.09
C ALA A 371 6.83 43.29 -13.27
N ALA A 372 7.98 43.44 -13.94
CA ALA A 372 9.31 43.60 -13.36
C ALA A 372 9.82 42.48 -12.42
N ALA A 373 10.24 41.35 -13.01
CA ALA A 373 11.20 40.43 -12.41
C ALA A 373 12.38 40.20 -13.37
N ASP A 374 13.59 40.11 -12.80
CA ASP A 374 14.89 40.14 -13.47
C ASP A 374 15.10 39.08 -14.56
N LYS A 375 15.87 39.41 -15.62
CA LYS A 375 16.29 38.49 -16.69
C LYS A 375 17.45 37.59 -16.22
N GLY A 376 17.24 36.87 -15.12
CA GLY A 376 18.31 36.32 -14.28
C GLY A 376 18.39 34.79 -14.18
N LYS A 377 17.46 33.99 -14.73
CA LYS A 377 17.59 32.52 -14.77
C LYS A 377 16.67 31.85 -15.79
N ASN A 378 17.20 30.82 -16.45
CA ASN A 378 16.45 29.93 -17.32
C ASN A 378 15.74 28.88 -16.43
N SER A 379 14.59 29.23 -15.85
CA SER A 379 13.83 28.35 -14.95
C SER A 379 13.10 27.23 -15.72
N LYS A 380 13.88 26.32 -16.32
CA LYS A 380 13.45 24.94 -16.54
C LYS A 380 13.26 24.28 -15.17
N SER A 381 12.13 24.56 -14.56
CA SER A 381 11.70 23.98 -13.30
C SER A 381 10.18 23.86 -13.30
N GLU A 382 9.67 23.06 -14.24
CA GLU A 382 8.66 22.08 -13.86
C GLU A 382 9.34 21.14 -12.85
N SER A 383 9.39 21.58 -11.59
CA SER A 383 9.81 20.72 -10.48
C SER A 383 8.83 19.56 -10.44
N GLU A 384 9.34 18.33 -10.49
CA GLU A 384 8.51 17.13 -10.43
C GLU A 384 7.56 17.24 -9.21
N PRO A 385 6.25 17.04 -9.40
CA PRO A 385 5.28 17.28 -8.34
C PRO A 385 5.47 16.24 -7.24
N GLN A 386 6.12 16.66 -6.15
CA GLN A 386 6.34 15.80 -4.98
C GLN A 386 5.02 15.13 -4.58
N PRO A 387 4.93 13.79 -4.51
CA PRO A 387 3.66 13.09 -4.37
C PRO A 387 2.95 13.40 -3.04
N THR A 388 3.72 13.77 -2.02
CA THR A 388 3.28 14.22 -0.70
C THR A 388 2.80 15.68 -0.66
N SER A 389 2.93 16.46 -1.73
CA SER A 389 2.58 17.89 -1.75
C SER A 389 1.07 18.13 -1.62
N SER A 390 0.71 19.08 -0.76
CA SER A 390 -0.65 19.57 -0.53
C SER A 390 -0.91 20.99 -1.07
N ASP A 391 0.03 21.64 -1.81
CA ASP A 391 -0.19 22.98 -2.41
C ASP A 391 -1.22 22.91 -3.55
N SER A 392 -2.48 23.11 -3.18
CA SER A 392 -3.68 22.90 -4.02
C SER A 392 -3.74 23.75 -5.30
N LYS A 393 -2.81 24.70 -5.46
CA LYS A 393 -2.58 25.46 -6.70
C LYS A 393 -2.00 24.60 -7.83
N LEU A 394 -1.40 23.44 -7.53
CA LEU A 394 -0.89 22.50 -8.53
C LEU A 394 -2.02 22.10 -9.51
N PRO A 395 -1.78 22.16 -10.84
CA PRO A 395 -2.85 22.08 -11.83
C PRO A 395 -3.56 20.73 -11.88
N ALA A 396 -2.91 19.66 -11.40
CA ALA A 396 -3.46 18.31 -11.36
C ALA A 396 -4.84 18.26 -10.67
N LEU A 397 -5.04 19.00 -9.57
CA LEU A 397 -6.30 19.04 -8.85
C LEU A 397 -7.43 19.68 -9.69
N ARG A 398 -7.14 20.77 -10.41
CA ARG A 398 -8.12 21.42 -11.30
C ARG A 398 -8.40 20.62 -12.56
N ARG A 399 -7.40 19.94 -13.14
CA ARG A 399 -7.58 19.00 -14.26
C ARG A 399 -8.51 17.85 -13.85
N ALA A 400 -8.27 17.22 -12.70
CA ALA A 400 -9.11 16.13 -12.19
C ALA A 400 -10.55 16.59 -11.89
N ALA A 401 -10.72 17.78 -11.30
CA ALA A 401 -12.04 18.37 -11.05
C ALA A 401 -12.82 18.66 -12.34
N LEU A 402 -12.16 19.19 -13.37
CA LEU A 402 -12.76 19.39 -14.69
C LEU A 402 -13.12 18.07 -15.39
N HIS A 403 -12.29 17.03 -15.25
CA HIS A 403 -12.62 15.71 -15.80
C HIS A 403 -13.90 15.14 -15.17
N LEU A 404 -13.97 15.08 -13.83
CA LEU A 404 -15.18 14.64 -13.13
C LEU A 404 -16.39 15.49 -13.52
N TYR A 405 -16.27 16.81 -13.54
CA TYR A 405 -17.36 17.71 -13.90
C TYR A 405 -17.89 17.46 -15.32
N THR A 406 -16.99 17.27 -16.29
CA THR A 406 -17.35 16.92 -17.67
C THR A 406 -18.05 15.56 -17.75
N GLN A 407 -17.61 14.54 -17.02
CA GLN A 407 -18.31 13.25 -17.00
C GLN A 407 -19.70 13.34 -16.35
N LEU A 408 -19.87 14.12 -15.28
CA LEU A 408 -21.19 14.36 -14.65
C LEU A 408 -22.17 15.05 -15.61
N ILE A 409 -21.70 16.02 -16.40
CA ILE A 409 -22.52 16.62 -17.47
C ILE A 409 -22.90 15.57 -18.50
N ARG A 410 -21.91 14.87 -19.09
CA ARG A 410 -22.14 13.90 -20.17
C ARG A 410 -23.08 12.77 -19.75
N ALA A 411 -22.87 12.20 -18.57
CA ALA A 411 -23.73 11.20 -17.95
C ALA A 411 -25.20 11.66 -17.84
N SER A 412 -25.41 12.92 -17.43
CA SER A 412 -26.76 13.49 -17.30
C SER A 412 -27.39 13.82 -18.66
N THR A 413 -26.62 14.35 -19.60
CA THR A 413 -27.08 14.60 -20.98
C THR A 413 -27.55 13.29 -21.65
N SER A 414 -26.80 12.19 -21.49
CA SER A 414 -27.21 10.86 -21.98
C SER A 414 -28.53 10.40 -21.32
N GLN A 415 -28.65 10.50 -20.00
CA GLN A 415 -29.89 10.14 -19.28
C GLN A 415 -31.11 10.91 -19.78
N MET A 416 -30.96 12.19 -20.15
CA MET A 416 -32.04 13.01 -20.66
C MET A 416 -32.50 12.62 -22.08
N TYR A 417 -31.66 11.96 -22.87
CA TYR A 417 -32.05 11.41 -24.18
C TYR A 417 -32.54 9.95 -24.08
N GLU A 418 -31.98 9.16 -23.16
CA GLU A 418 -32.28 7.72 -23.02
C GLU A 418 -33.49 7.43 -22.14
N SER A 419 -33.78 8.26 -21.13
CA SER A 419 -34.84 8.02 -20.16
C SER A 419 -36.01 9.00 -20.29
N SER A 420 -37.23 8.45 -20.35
CA SER A 420 -38.47 9.25 -20.36
C SER A 420 -38.86 9.82 -18.98
N TYR A 421 -37.91 9.87 -18.04
CA TYR A 421 -38.08 10.37 -16.67
C TYR A 421 -37.10 11.52 -16.41
N SER A 422 -37.57 12.74 -16.61
CA SER A 422 -36.82 14.00 -16.44
C SER A 422 -36.54 14.34 -14.96
N SER A 423 -35.78 13.49 -14.29
CA SER A 423 -35.15 13.83 -13.00
C SER A 423 -34.12 14.93 -13.26
N GLN A 424 -34.45 16.18 -12.91
CA GLN A 424 -33.62 17.35 -13.24
C GLN A 424 -32.39 17.44 -12.31
N THR A 425 -31.33 16.69 -12.65
CA THR A 425 -30.07 16.59 -11.90
C THR A 425 -29.40 17.95 -11.64
N PHE A 426 -29.55 18.90 -12.57
CA PHE A 426 -28.95 20.23 -12.52
C PHE A 426 -30.00 21.34 -12.51
N SER A 427 -29.95 22.20 -11.49
CA SER A 427 -30.73 23.44 -11.46
C SER A 427 -30.21 24.47 -12.46
N THR A 428 -31.10 25.34 -12.94
CA THR A 428 -30.73 26.45 -13.85
C THR A 428 -29.74 27.43 -13.19
N SER A 429 -29.75 27.53 -11.86
CA SER A 429 -28.75 28.24 -11.05
C SER A 429 -27.35 27.63 -11.13
N GLN A 430 -27.22 26.30 -10.95
CA GLN A 430 -25.94 25.59 -11.07
C GLN A 430 -25.36 25.73 -12.47
N ILE A 431 -26.18 25.59 -13.53
CA ILE A 431 -25.74 25.74 -14.92
C ILE A 431 -25.19 27.15 -15.19
N ARG A 432 -25.86 28.21 -14.69
CA ARG A 432 -25.36 29.59 -14.80
C ARG A 432 -24.06 29.80 -14.01
N ARG A 433 -23.97 29.27 -12.79
CA ARG A 433 -22.79 29.34 -11.92
C ARG A 433 -21.58 28.65 -12.55
N ALA A 434 -21.78 27.44 -13.07
CA ALA A 434 -20.78 26.66 -13.78
C ALA A 434 -20.31 27.38 -15.04
N LYS A 435 -21.22 27.82 -15.92
CA LYS A 435 -20.86 28.55 -17.14
C LYS A 435 -20.00 29.79 -16.86
N THR A 436 -20.36 30.57 -15.85
CA THR A 436 -19.59 31.76 -15.42
C THR A 436 -18.19 31.38 -14.90
N THR A 437 -18.09 30.28 -14.14
CA THR A 437 -16.83 29.80 -13.57
C THR A 437 -15.90 29.26 -14.66
N LEU A 438 -16.42 28.40 -15.54
CA LEU A 438 -15.65 27.80 -16.62
C LEU A 438 -15.17 28.84 -17.63
N LEU A 439 -15.99 29.84 -17.99
CA LEU A 439 -15.57 30.94 -18.86
C LEU A 439 -14.39 31.72 -18.25
N TYR A 440 -14.40 31.93 -16.93
CA TYR A 440 -13.28 32.58 -16.24
C TYR A 440 -12.02 31.69 -16.23
N VAL A 441 -12.15 30.39 -15.92
CA VAL A 441 -11.03 29.43 -15.90
C VAL A 441 -10.42 29.27 -17.30
N ALA A 442 -11.24 29.07 -18.33
CA ALA A 442 -10.81 28.96 -19.72
C ALA A 442 -10.03 30.20 -20.21
N ALA A 443 -10.37 31.39 -19.71
CA ALA A 443 -9.73 32.64 -20.10
C ALA A 443 -8.52 33.06 -19.24
N THR A 444 -8.34 32.52 -18.03
CA THR A 444 -7.37 33.08 -17.05
C THR A 444 -6.47 32.08 -16.32
N ASP A 445 -6.75 30.78 -16.36
CA ASP A 445 -5.95 29.80 -15.63
C ASP A 445 -4.54 29.68 -16.22
N ARG A 446 -3.52 29.56 -15.36
CA ARG A 446 -2.10 29.41 -15.75
C ARG A 446 -1.82 28.10 -16.50
N ASP A 447 -2.63 27.07 -16.31
CA ASP A 447 -2.40 25.79 -16.96
C ASP A 447 -3.17 25.68 -18.29
N ALA A 448 -2.43 25.53 -19.39
CA ALA A 448 -3.03 25.45 -20.72
C ALA A 448 -3.98 24.25 -20.89
N VAL A 449 -3.71 23.13 -20.20
CA VAL A 449 -4.61 21.94 -20.24
C VAL A 449 -5.90 22.24 -19.47
N VAL A 450 -5.84 22.86 -18.29
CA VAL A 450 -7.02 23.36 -17.56
C VAL A 450 -7.85 24.31 -18.43
N ARG A 451 -7.23 25.23 -19.19
CA ARG A 451 -7.95 26.12 -20.11
C ARG A 451 -8.71 25.36 -21.21
N VAL A 452 -8.09 24.34 -21.80
CA VAL A 452 -8.71 23.48 -22.83
C VAL A 452 -9.85 22.65 -22.23
N MET A 453 -9.63 21.98 -21.10
CA MET A 453 -10.64 21.16 -20.42
C MET A 453 -11.85 22.00 -19.95
N ALA A 454 -11.63 23.24 -19.50
CA ALA A 454 -12.71 24.17 -19.19
C ALA A 454 -13.50 24.60 -20.43
N SER A 455 -12.84 24.70 -21.59
CA SER A 455 -13.49 25.02 -22.88
C SER A 455 -14.36 23.86 -23.38
N GLU A 456 -13.87 22.62 -23.25
CA GLU A 456 -14.63 21.40 -23.54
C GLU A 456 -15.85 21.26 -22.61
N ALA A 457 -15.67 21.51 -21.31
CA ALA A 457 -16.75 21.51 -20.33
C ALA A 457 -17.86 22.54 -20.63
N ILE A 458 -17.53 23.71 -21.21
CA ILE A 458 -18.54 24.71 -21.63
C ILE A 458 -19.40 24.18 -22.78
N GLU A 459 -18.81 23.47 -23.74
CA GLU A 459 -19.54 22.92 -24.88
C GLU A 459 -20.46 21.75 -24.46
N HIS A 460 -19.99 20.87 -23.58
CA HIS A 460 -20.87 19.86 -22.99
C HIS A 460 -21.97 20.47 -22.11
N LEU A 461 -21.68 21.55 -21.36
CA LEU A 461 -22.69 22.28 -20.59
C LEU A 461 -23.71 23.00 -21.50
N ARG A 462 -23.31 23.42 -22.71
CA ARG A 462 -24.23 23.92 -23.75
C ARG A 462 -25.17 22.80 -24.23
N GLN A 463 -24.63 21.63 -24.57
CA GLN A 463 -25.40 20.46 -24.99
C GLN A 463 -26.43 20.03 -23.93
N LEU A 464 -26.04 20.00 -22.65
CA LEU A 464 -26.96 19.76 -21.53
C LEU A 464 -28.07 20.83 -21.44
N SER A 465 -27.72 22.12 -21.63
CA SER A 465 -28.71 23.20 -21.60
C SER A 465 -29.67 23.18 -22.79
N GLU A 466 -29.26 22.60 -23.93
CA GLU A 466 -30.11 22.40 -25.10
C GLU A 466 -31.02 21.18 -24.92
N ALA A 467 -30.53 20.08 -24.32
CA ALA A 467 -31.38 18.95 -23.89
C ALA A 467 -32.44 19.37 -22.85
N LEU A 468 -32.09 20.26 -21.91
CA LEU A 468 -33.01 20.87 -20.93
C LEU A 468 -34.02 21.86 -21.50
N ALA A 469 -33.89 22.26 -22.77
CA ALA A 469 -34.81 23.18 -23.45
C ALA A 469 -35.59 22.52 -24.61
N GLY A 470 -35.28 21.26 -24.93
CA GLY A 470 -35.98 20.44 -25.94
C GLY A 470 -36.99 19.43 -25.37
N LEU A 471 -37.18 19.44 -24.04
CA LEU A 471 -38.21 18.69 -23.29
C LEU A 471 -39.28 19.67 -22.75
#